data_AF-A0A819WP37-F1
#
_entry.id   AF-A0A819WP37-F1
#
_cell.length_a   1.000
_cell.length_b   1.000
_cell.length_c   1.000
_cell.angle_alpha   90.00
_cell.angle_beta   90.00
_cell.angle_gamma   90.00
#
_symmetry.space_group_name_H-M   'P 1'
#
loop_
_entity.id
_entity.type
_entity.pdbx_description
1 polymer ?
#
loop_
_entity_poly.entity_id
_entity_poly.type
_entity_poly.pdbx_seq_one_letter_code
_entity_poly.pdbx_strand_id
1 'polypeptide(L)'
;MSKKYTHQALVDAVASDMDSKAASIEFKVPASTIRQHRRESTLNIRAGRSSYLNSNEESHFVSLLQLLPEYGFDVTKTLALQLAAEYFESVEFTTQPGSKWLNSFVKRHSDDIIWKKQEKLERARAEAFTEQNRSGWFKTLKDVLIKHDLFDKPNQIFNADESGFSDKTE
;
A
#
# COMPACT_ATOMS: atom_id res chain seq x y z
N MET A 1 -25.44 8.74 12.14
CA MET A 1 -26.64 8.15 11.50
C MET A 1 -26.20 7.50 10.20
N SER A 2 -26.43 6.19 10.04
CA SER A 2 -26.10 5.47 8.80
C SER A 2 -27.00 5.98 7.66
N LYS A 3 -26.43 6.23 6.47
CA LYS A 3 -27.22 6.60 5.30
C LYS A 3 -28.10 5.40 4.92
N LYS A 4 -29.39 5.64 4.68
CA LYS A 4 -30.37 4.60 4.31
C LYS A 4 -30.30 4.17 2.83
N TYR A 5 -29.34 4.68 2.06
CA TYR A 5 -29.20 4.46 0.63
C TYR A 5 -27.72 4.31 0.22
N THR A 6 -27.48 3.54 -0.85
CA THR A 6 -26.16 3.28 -1.42
C THR A 6 -25.68 4.47 -2.26
N HIS A 7 -24.37 4.67 -2.38
CA HIS A 7 -23.78 5.71 -3.24
C HIS A 7 -24.19 5.53 -4.71
N GLN A 8 -24.18 4.28 -5.21
CA GLN A 8 -24.62 3.97 -6.58
C GLN A 8 -26.06 4.43 -6.86
N ALA A 9 -27.00 4.14 -5.94
CA ALA A 9 -28.40 4.56 -6.09
C ALA A 9 -28.56 6.09 -6.14
N LEU A 10 -27.69 6.83 -5.44
CA LEU A 10 -27.67 8.29 -5.51
C LEU A 10 -27.13 8.79 -6.87
N VAL A 11 -26.07 8.17 -7.40
CA VAL A 11 -25.49 8.51 -8.70
C VAL A 11 -26.52 8.27 -9.81
N ASP A 12 -27.16 7.09 -9.80
CA ASP A 12 -28.16 6.71 -10.79
C ASP A 12 -29.40 7.63 -10.72
N ALA A 13 -29.86 7.97 -9.51
CA ALA A 13 -30.98 8.89 -9.30
C ALA A 13 -30.70 10.30 -9.84
N VAL A 14 -29.49 10.81 -9.61
CA VAL A 14 -29.10 12.16 -10.03
C VAL A 14 -28.91 12.23 -11.54
N ALA A 15 -28.36 11.18 -12.16
CA ALA A 15 -28.18 11.05 -13.61
C ALA A 15 -29.48 10.74 -14.38
N SER A 16 -30.50 10.20 -13.71
CA SER A 16 -31.80 9.91 -14.34
C SER A 16 -32.51 11.17 -14.85
N ASP A 17 -33.23 11.04 -15.97
CA ASP A 17 -34.02 12.12 -16.58
C ASP A 17 -35.38 12.34 -15.86
N MET A 18 -35.58 11.65 -14.74
CA MET A 18 -36.81 11.71 -13.95
C MET A 18 -36.86 12.96 -13.06
N ASP A 19 -38.06 13.45 -12.74
CA ASP A 19 -38.22 14.46 -11.70
C ASP A 19 -37.71 13.94 -10.34
N SER A 20 -37.19 14.84 -9.49
CA SER A 20 -36.60 14.46 -8.20
C SER A 20 -37.57 13.70 -7.28
N LYS A 21 -38.89 13.90 -7.41
CA LYS A 21 -39.89 13.10 -6.68
C LYS A 21 -40.04 11.69 -7.24
N ALA A 22 -40.06 11.54 -8.56
CA ALA A 22 -40.17 10.25 -9.23
C ALA A 22 -38.90 9.40 -8.97
N ALA A 23 -37.72 10.01 -9.14
CA ALA A 23 -36.43 9.38 -8.82
C ALA A 23 -36.33 9.00 -7.33
N SER A 24 -36.99 9.75 -6.43
CA SER A 24 -36.98 9.42 -5.00
C SER A 24 -37.68 8.10 -4.69
N ILE A 25 -38.78 7.82 -5.38
CA ILE A 25 -39.55 6.58 -5.20
C ILE A 25 -38.78 5.40 -5.79
N GLU A 26 -38.25 5.57 -7.02
CA GLU A 26 -37.54 4.51 -7.75
C GLU A 26 -36.24 4.11 -7.05
N PHE A 27 -35.37 5.09 -6.76
CA PHE A 27 -34.03 4.83 -6.22
C PHE A 27 -33.98 4.83 -4.69
N LYS A 28 -35.12 5.07 -4.00
CA LYS A 28 -35.23 5.15 -2.53
C LYS A 28 -34.27 6.16 -1.88
N VAL A 29 -33.94 7.22 -2.62
CA VAL A 29 -33.13 8.35 -2.14
C VAL A 29 -34.06 9.54 -1.87
N PRO A 30 -33.95 10.28 -0.76
CA PRO A 30 -34.82 11.44 -0.52
C PRO A 30 -34.75 12.49 -1.64
N ALA A 31 -35.90 12.98 -2.10
CA ALA A 31 -35.99 13.97 -3.18
C ALA A 31 -35.17 15.24 -2.91
N SER A 32 -35.07 15.67 -1.64
CA SER A 32 -34.23 16.81 -1.23
C SER A 32 -32.74 16.58 -1.47
N THR A 33 -32.25 15.35 -1.24
CA THR A 33 -30.86 14.94 -1.50
C THR A 33 -30.56 14.92 -2.99
N ILE A 34 -31.46 14.36 -3.81
CA ILE A 34 -31.30 14.35 -5.28
C ILE A 34 -31.24 15.79 -5.81
N ARG A 35 -32.18 16.64 -5.37
CA ARG A 35 -32.22 18.06 -5.78
C ARG A 35 -30.98 18.83 -5.38
N GLN A 36 -30.43 18.57 -4.18
CA GLN A 36 -29.17 19.16 -3.73
C GLN A 36 -28.01 18.77 -4.65
N HIS A 37 -27.85 17.49 -4.97
CA HIS A 37 -26.77 17.00 -5.83
C HIS A 37 -26.92 17.37 -7.32
N ARG A 38 -28.14 17.63 -7.79
CA ARG A 38 -28.36 18.24 -9.12
C ARG A 38 -27.99 19.72 -9.15
N ARG A 39 -28.19 20.45 -8.05
CA ARG A 39 -27.84 21.87 -7.93
C ARG A 39 -26.34 22.08 -7.70
N GLU A 40 -25.74 21.22 -6.89
CA GLU A 40 -24.34 21.27 -6.50
C GLU A 40 -23.70 19.94 -6.91
N SER A 41 -22.73 19.96 -7.83
CA SER A 41 -21.98 18.78 -8.34
C SER A 41 -21.09 18.14 -7.26
N THR A 42 -21.71 17.65 -6.20
CA THR A 42 -21.07 17.23 -4.96
C THR A 42 -21.15 15.72 -4.73
N LEU A 43 -21.50 14.96 -5.79
CA LEU A 43 -21.66 13.49 -5.76
C LEU A 43 -20.42 12.76 -5.21
N ASN A 44 -19.23 13.38 -5.35
CA ASN A 44 -17.95 12.83 -4.92
C ASN A 44 -17.36 13.50 -3.68
N ILE A 45 -18.09 14.37 -2.98
CA ILE A 45 -17.56 14.99 -1.75
C ILE A 45 -17.60 13.95 -0.63
N ARG A 46 -16.43 13.42 -0.28
CA ARG A 46 -16.24 12.65 0.95
C ARG A 46 -16.62 13.55 2.13
N ALA A 47 -17.58 13.11 2.94
CA ALA A 47 -17.96 13.82 4.15
C ALA A 47 -16.81 13.76 5.17
N GLY A 48 -16.21 14.90 5.49
CA GLY A 48 -15.11 15.01 6.43
C GLY A 48 -14.23 16.23 6.16
N ARG A 49 -13.23 16.44 7.02
CA ARG A 49 -12.16 17.39 6.70
C ARG A 49 -11.41 16.89 5.46
N SER A 50 -11.01 17.82 4.60
CA SER A 50 -10.07 17.53 3.52
C SER A 50 -8.80 16.91 4.10
N SER A 51 -8.12 16.08 3.31
CA SER A 51 -6.76 15.66 3.66
C SER A 51 -5.87 16.91 3.80
N TYR A 52 -4.79 16.76 4.56
CA TYR A 52 -3.76 17.80 4.64
C TYR A 52 -3.12 18.01 3.26
N LEU A 53 -2.79 16.92 2.58
CA LEU A 53 -2.20 16.92 1.25
C LEU A 53 -3.30 16.91 0.18
N ASN A 54 -3.05 17.59 -0.93
CA ASN A 54 -3.88 17.49 -2.13
C ASN A 54 -3.63 16.17 -2.88
N SER A 55 -4.44 15.87 -3.90
CA SER A 55 -4.34 14.58 -4.60
C SER A 55 -2.98 14.36 -5.26
N ASN A 56 -2.35 15.39 -5.81
CA ASN A 56 -1.05 15.27 -6.49
C ASN A 56 0.08 15.07 -5.46
N GLU A 57 0.03 15.79 -4.34
CA GLU A 57 0.96 15.63 -3.23
C GLU A 57 0.86 14.24 -2.60
N GLU A 58 -0.37 13.73 -2.43
CA GLU A 58 -0.57 12.37 -1.94
C GLU A 58 -0.01 11.34 -2.93
N SER A 59 -0.27 11.46 -4.23
CA SER A 59 0.32 10.58 -5.25
C SER A 59 1.85 10.62 -5.28
N HIS A 60 2.44 11.81 -5.11
CA HIS A 60 3.88 11.94 -5.03
C HIS A 60 4.44 11.24 -3.79
N PHE A 61 3.80 11.42 -2.63
CA PHE A 61 4.24 10.74 -1.41
C PHE A 61 4.09 9.22 -1.51
N VAL A 62 3.06 8.70 -2.19
CA VAL A 62 2.96 7.26 -2.52
C VAL A 62 4.19 6.80 -3.30
N SER A 63 4.59 7.53 -4.35
CA SER A 63 5.78 7.17 -5.15
C SER A 63 7.07 7.17 -4.33
N LEU A 64 7.23 8.08 -3.37
CA LEU A 64 8.37 8.09 -2.45
C LEU A 64 8.40 6.85 -1.54
N LEU A 65 7.24 6.41 -1.06
CA LEU A 65 7.13 5.21 -0.24
C LEU A 65 7.36 3.92 -1.03
N GLN A 66 7.08 3.92 -2.34
CA GLN A 66 7.32 2.78 -3.24
C GLN A 66 8.78 2.66 -3.68
N LEU A 67 9.54 3.76 -3.65
CA LEU A 67 10.95 3.77 -4.06
C LEU A 67 11.80 2.78 -3.24
N LEU A 68 11.69 2.79 -1.92
CA LEU A 68 12.50 1.91 -1.05
C LEU A 68 12.24 0.42 -1.31
N PRO A 69 10.97 -0.04 -1.40
CA PRO A 69 10.65 -1.41 -1.79
C PRO A 69 11.18 -1.81 -3.17
N GLU A 70 11.22 -0.89 -4.15
CA GLU A 70 11.81 -1.16 -5.47
C GLU A 70 13.30 -1.51 -5.38
N TYR A 71 14.02 -0.93 -4.42
CA TYR A 71 15.42 -1.26 -4.14
C TYR A 71 15.59 -2.41 -3.13
N GLY A 72 14.50 -3.07 -2.72
CA GLY A 72 14.52 -4.19 -1.79
C GLY A 72 14.63 -3.79 -0.32
N PHE A 73 14.31 -2.54 0.03
CA PHE A 73 14.28 -2.06 1.41
C PHE A 73 12.84 -1.94 1.91
N ASP A 74 12.58 -2.56 3.06
CA ASP A 74 11.28 -2.45 3.73
C ASP A 74 11.08 -1.08 4.36
N VAL A 75 9.91 -0.48 4.13
CA VAL A 75 9.53 0.77 4.80
C VAL A 75 8.84 0.46 6.11
N THR A 76 9.51 0.79 7.21
CA THR A 76 8.92 0.69 8.55
C THR A 76 8.00 1.87 8.85
N LYS A 77 7.06 1.69 9.78
CA LYS A 77 6.16 2.77 10.22
C LYS A 77 6.91 4.01 10.71
N THR A 78 8.02 3.82 11.43
CA THR A 78 8.87 4.90 11.92
C THR A 78 9.51 5.67 10.78
N LEU A 79 10.05 4.96 9.78
CA LEU A 79 10.64 5.57 8.60
C LEU A 79 9.59 6.32 7.77
N ALA A 80 8.42 5.72 7.54
CA ALA A 80 7.32 6.37 6.85
C ALA A 80 6.86 7.68 7.54
N LEU A 81 6.89 7.73 8.88
CA LEU A 81 6.59 8.96 9.62
C LEU A 81 7.69 10.01 9.48
N GLN A 82 8.96 9.60 9.46
CA GLN A 82 10.09 10.51 9.23
C GLN A 82 10.04 11.12 7.82
N LEU A 83 9.86 10.27 6.80
CA LEU A 83 9.67 10.71 5.41
C LEU A 83 8.46 11.63 5.27
N ALA A 84 7.36 11.33 5.96
CA ALA A 84 6.20 12.20 5.95
C ALA A 84 6.49 13.56 6.60
N ALA A 85 7.24 13.60 7.71
CA ALA A 85 7.60 14.84 8.38
C ALA A 85 8.47 15.74 7.49
N GLU A 86 9.49 15.16 6.85
CA GLU A 86 10.34 15.84 5.87
C GLU A 86 9.52 16.34 4.67
N TYR A 87 8.59 15.51 4.17
CA TYR A 87 7.72 15.90 3.07
C TYR A 87 6.80 17.06 3.45
N PHE A 88 6.21 17.03 4.65
CA PHE A 88 5.34 18.10 5.15
C PHE A 88 6.10 19.42 5.30
N GLU A 89 7.35 19.37 5.76
CA GLU A 89 8.23 20.54 5.82
C GLU A 89 8.53 21.10 4.42
N SER A 90 8.77 20.23 3.43
CA SER A 90 9.00 20.65 2.04
C SER A 90 7.80 21.34 1.38
N VAL A 91 6.58 21.06 1.86
CA VAL A 91 5.32 21.65 1.39
C VAL A 91 4.83 22.76 2.35
N GLU A 92 5.69 23.21 3.28
CA GLU A 92 5.43 24.30 4.23
C GLU A 92 4.22 24.07 5.16
N PHE A 93 3.89 22.81 5.47
CA PHE A 93 2.87 22.51 6.47
C PHE A 93 3.39 22.75 7.89
N THR A 94 2.62 23.50 8.69
CA THR A 94 2.93 23.80 10.10
C THR A 94 2.68 22.62 11.04
N THR A 95 1.96 21.60 10.57
CA THR A 95 1.55 20.45 11.39
C THR A 95 2.42 19.25 11.09
N GLN A 96 2.85 18.51 12.11
CA GLN A 96 3.62 17.28 11.93
C GLN A 96 2.69 16.07 11.72
N PRO A 97 2.99 15.17 10.75
CA PRO A 97 2.19 13.99 10.51
C PRO A 97 2.30 12.99 11.66
N GLY A 98 1.15 12.61 12.22
CA GLY A 98 1.08 11.61 13.29
C GLY A 98 0.76 10.20 12.79
N SER A 99 0.92 9.20 13.67
CA SER A 99 0.53 7.81 13.40
C SER A 99 -0.92 7.66 12.89
N LYS A 100 -1.86 8.48 13.39
CA LYS A 100 -3.26 8.46 12.94
C LYS A 100 -3.42 8.95 11.50
N TRP A 101 -2.65 9.98 11.13
CA TRP A 101 -2.63 10.50 9.78
C TRP A 101 -2.10 9.43 8.83
N LEU A 102 -0.96 8.81 9.15
CA LEU A 102 -0.36 7.77 8.30
C LEU A 102 -1.30 6.58 8.09
N ASN A 103 -1.96 6.09 9.16
CA ASN A 103 -2.94 5.02 9.03
C ASN A 103 -4.11 5.41 8.12
N SER A 104 -4.55 6.66 8.20
CA SER A 104 -5.63 7.17 7.34
C SER A 104 -5.16 7.35 5.90
N PHE A 105 -3.91 7.78 5.69
CA PHE A 105 -3.28 7.92 4.39
C PHE A 105 -3.17 6.57 3.68
N VAL A 106 -2.57 5.57 4.32
CA VAL A 106 -2.45 4.20 3.77
C VAL A 106 -3.83 3.62 3.47
N LYS A 107 -4.83 3.87 4.31
CA LYS A 107 -6.20 3.44 4.04
C LYS A 107 -6.84 4.12 2.81
N ARG A 108 -6.46 5.37 2.50
CA ARG A 108 -6.94 6.06 1.29
C ARG A 108 -6.28 5.53 0.02
N HIS A 109 -5.05 5.04 0.12
CA HIS A 109 -4.21 4.54 -0.97
C HIS A 109 -3.98 3.03 -0.86
N SER A 110 -5.00 2.28 -0.40
CA SER A 110 -4.87 0.84 -0.17
C SER A 110 -4.68 0.03 -1.45
N ASP A 111 -4.99 0.62 -2.60
CA ASP A 111 -4.80 0.00 -3.90
C ASP A 111 -3.33 0.05 -4.33
N ASP A 112 -2.55 1.01 -3.81
CA ASP A 112 -1.14 1.24 -4.16
C ASP A 112 -0.16 0.80 -3.06
N ILE A 113 -0.54 0.94 -1.78
CA ILE A 113 0.32 0.65 -0.62
C ILE A 113 -0.45 -0.04 0.50
N ILE A 114 0.16 -1.09 1.07
CA ILE A 114 -0.43 -1.87 2.18
C ILE A 114 0.66 -2.27 3.17
N TRP A 115 0.34 -2.26 4.46
CA TRP A 115 1.21 -2.82 5.49
C TRP A 115 1.26 -4.35 5.40
N LYS A 116 2.45 -4.91 5.13
CA LYS A 116 2.69 -6.35 5.24
C LYS A 116 3.29 -6.69 6.61
N LYS A 117 2.84 -7.79 7.20
CA LYS A 117 3.50 -8.36 8.38
C LYS A 117 4.89 -8.86 7.95
N GLN A 118 5.93 -8.35 8.61
CA GLN A 118 7.29 -8.83 8.37
C GLN A 118 7.37 -10.33 8.68
N GLU A 119 7.86 -11.11 7.72
CA GLU A 119 8.15 -12.51 7.94
C GLU A 119 9.38 -12.58 8.86
N LYS A 120 9.26 -13.34 9.96
CA LYS A 120 10.40 -13.53 10.85
C LYS A 120 11.43 -14.37 10.10
N LEU A 121 12.57 -13.77 9.79
CA LEU A 121 13.75 -14.57 9.50
C LEU A 121 14.08 -15.38 10.76
N GLU A 122 14.44 -16.65 10.56
CA GLU A 122 15.05 -17.46 11.60
C GLU A 122 16.23 -16.70 12.20
N ARG A 123 16.27 -16.58 13.54
CA ARG A 123 17.26 -15.75 14.24
C ARG A 123 18.69 -16.09 13.83
N ALA A 124 18.96 -17.37 13.65
CA ALA A 124 20.25 -17.87 13.18
C ALA A 124 20.63 -17.34 11.79
N ARG A 125 19.67 -17.20 10.86
CA ARG A 125 19.93 -16.62 9.53
C ARG A 125 20.25 -15.13 9.62
N ALA A 126 19.54 -14.39 10.47
CA ALA A 126 19.81 -12.97 10.68
C ALA A 126 21.20 -12.73 11.31
N GLU A 127 21.54 -13.51 12.33
CA GLU A 127 22.85 -13.44 13.00
C GLU A 127 24.01 -13.87 12.09
N ALA A 128 23.77 -14.84 11.20
CA ALA A 128 24.77 -15.33 10.26
C ALA A 128 25.03 -14.37 9.08
N PHE A 129 24.17 -13.39 8.82
CA PHE A 129 24.27 -12.48 7.67
C PHE A 129 25.18 -11.27 7.96
N THR A 130 26.43 -11.53 8.34
CA THR A 130 27.47 -10.50 8.51
C THR A 130 28.19 -10.20 7.20
N GLU A 131 28.84 -9.04 7.10
CA GLU A 131 29.63 -8.67 5.91
C GLU A 131 30.70 -9.71 5.58
N GLN A 132 31.38 -10.21 6.61
CA GLN A 132 32.44 -11.21 6.49
C GLN A 132 31.89 -12.53 5.95
N ASN A 133 30.75 -13.00 6.48
CA ASN A 133 30.13 -14.23 6.02
C ASN A 133 29.59 -14.08 4.60
N ARG A 134 28.94 -12.95 4.29
CA ARG A 134 28.42 -12.64 2.95
C ARG A 134 29.56 -12.61 1.93
N SER A 135 30.57 -11.79 2.17
CA SER A 135 31.72 -11.65 1.26
C SER A 135 32.50 -12.96 1.12
N GLY A 136 32.68 -13.70 2.22
CA GLY A 136 33.32 -15.01 2.23
C GLY A 136 32.55 -16.02 1.37
N TRP A 137 31.22 -16.10 1.53
CA TRP A 137 30.38 -17.00 0.77
C TRP A 137 30.43 -16.72 -0.73
N PHE A 138 30.29 -15.45 -1.15
CA PHE A 138 30.36 -15.09 -2.58
C PHE A 138 31.75 -15.33 -3.17
N LYS A 139 32.81 -15.13 -2.37
CA LYS A 139 34.18 -15.48 -2.78
C LYS A 139 34.32 -16.98 -3.02
N THR A 140 33.90 -17.81 -2.07
CA THR A 140 33.94 -19.27 -2.21
C THR A 140 33.11 -19.74 -3.39
N LEU A 141 31.89 -19.21 -3.57
CA LEU A 141 31.05 -19.52 -4.72
C LEU A 141 31.78 -19.19 -6.04
N LYS A 142 32.32 -17.97 -6.15
CA LYS A 142 33.08 -17.54 -7.33
C LYS A 142 34.25 -18.49 -7.60
N ASP A 143 35.04 -18.81 -6.59
CA ASP A 143 36.21 -19.69 -6.73
C ASP A 143 35.81 -21.10 -7.20
N VAL A 144 34.71 -21.66 -6.69
CA VAL A 144 34.16 -22.95 -7.12
C VAL A 144 33.66 -22.88 -8.57
N LEU A 145 32.92 -21.84 -8.93
CA LEU A 145 32.42 -21.66 -10.29
C LEU A 145 33.56 -21.50 -11.31
N ILE A 146 34.65 -20.80 -10.95
CA ILE A 146 35.86 -20.69 -11.79
C ILE A 146 36.52 -22.07 -11.91
N LYS A 147 36.77 -22.73 -10.77
CA LYS A 147 37.51 -24.01 -10.70
C LYS A 147 36.86 -25.11 -11.55
N HIS A 148 35.54 -25.12 -11.63
CA HIS A 148 34.77 -26.14 -12.35
C HIS A 148 34.20 -25.66 -13.70
N ASP A 149 34.53 -24.44 -14.14
CA ASP A 149 34.06 -23.85 -15.39
C ASP A 149 32.51 -23.87 -15.53
N LEU A 150 31.83 -23.37 -14.50
CA LEU A 150 30.38 -23.46 -14.33
C LEU A 150 29.61 -22.15 -14.55
N PHE A 151 30.28 -21.02 -14.80
CA PHE A 151 29.61 -19.71 -14.92
C PHE A 151 28.46 -19.72 -15.93
N ASP A 152 28.67 -20.34 -17.09
CA ASP A 152 27.71 -20.39 -18.19
C ASP A 152 26.99 -21.74 -18.29
N LYS A 153 27.09 -22.60 -17.25
CA LYS A 153 26.54 -23.96 -17.24
C LYS A 153 25.61 -24.21 -16.04
N PRO A 154 24.53 -23.43 -15.87
CA PRO A 154 23.63 -23.58 -14.73
C PRO A 154 22.94 -24.95 -14.67
N ASN A 155 22.78 -25.61 -15.83
CA ASN A 155 22.24 -26.97 -15.95
C ASN A 155 23.11 -28.05 -15.28
N GLN A 156 24.33 -27.74 -14.89
CA GLN A 156 25.22 -28.64 -14.15
C GLN A 156 25.22 -28.37 -12.63
N ILE A 157 24.44 -27.39 -12.17
CA ILE A 157 24.29 -27.05 -10.75
C ILE A 157 22.95 -27.59 -10.27
N PHE A 158 22.99 -28.60 -9.41
CA PHE A 158 21.80 -29.23 -8.84
C PHE A 158 21.55 -28.66 -7.44
N ASN A 159 20.33 -28.19 -7.20
CA ASN A 159 19.90 -27.87 -5.85
C ASN A 159 19.49 -29.16 -5.14
N ALA A 160 20.04 -29.41 -3.95
CA ALA A 160 19.70 -30.53 -3.09
C ALA A 160 19.31 -29.96 -1.72
N ASP A 161 18.01 -29.73 -1.53
CA ASP A 161 17.45 -29.27 -0.25
C ASP A 161 16.44 -30.31 0.26
N GLU A 162 16.47 -30.59 1.55
CA GLU A 162 15.59 -31.57 2.17
C GLU A 162 14.25 -30.92 2.51
N SER A 163 13.16 -31.46 1.96
CA SER A 163 11.81 -31.07 2.36
C SER A 163 11.40 -31.88 3.58
N GLY A 164 11.29 -31.22 4.75
CA GLY A 164 10.82 -31.86 5.97
C GLY A 164 9.35 -32.24 5.86
N PHE A 165 9.05 -33.52 5.66
CA PHE A 165 7.69 -34.04 5.74
C PHE A 165 7.36 -34.35 7.20
N SER A 166 6.37 -33.65 7.75
CA SER A 166 5.85 -33.99 9.08
C SER A 166 4.82 -35.10 8.95
N ASP A 167 5.05 -36.25 9.57
CA ASP A 167 4.03 -37.29 9.75
C ASP A 167 2.93 -36.75 10.67
N LYS A 168 1.92 -36.08 10.09
CA LYS A 168 0.67 -35.82 10.79
C LYS A 168 -0.15 -37.10 10.69
N THR A 169 0.00 -37.99 11.66
CA THR A 169 -1.04 -38.98 11.95
C THR A 169 -2.27 -38.23 12.44
N GLU A 170 -3.36 -38.37 11.69
CA GLU A 170 -4.70 -37.83 11.98
C GLU A 170 -5.26 -38.28 13.33
#